data_AF-A0A0Q9T5X7-F1
#
_entry.id   AF-A0A0Q9T5X7-F1
#
_cell.length_a   1.000
_cell.length_b   1.000
_cell.length_c   1.000
_cell.angle_alpha   90.00
_cell.angle_beta   90.00
_cell.angle_gamma   90.00
#
_symmetry.space_group_name_H-M   'P 1'
#
loop_
_entity.id
_entity.type
_entity.pdbx_description
1 polymer ?
#
loop_
_entity_poly.entity_id
_entity_poly.type
_entity_poly.pdbx_seq_one_letter_code
_entity_poly.pdbx_strand_id
1 'polypeptide(L)' 'MAGYNAGRTIALQTGSADAGHRWLAEHGETDSAFIAGYEWALWDYEDANGLAHGSRIAGITAS' A
#
# COMPACT_ATOMS: atom_id res chain seq x y z
N MET A 1 -4.13 -4.26 -16.60
CA MET A 1 -4.24 -2.96 -15.87
C MET A 1 -5.45 -2.86 -14.94
N ALA A 2 -6.54 -3.61 -15.13
CA ALA A 2 -7.73 -3.50 -14.27
C ALA A 2 -7.44 -3.72 -12.76
N GLY A 3 -6.69 -4.77 -12.41
CA GLY A 3 -6.30 -5.03 -11.01
C GLY A 3 -5.47 -3.92 -10.38
N TYR A 4 -4.47 -3.42 -11.12
CA TYR A 4 -3.65 -2.27 -10.71
C TYR A 4 -4.49 -1.01 -10.46
N ASN A 5 -5.39 -0.66 -11.38
CA ASN A 5 -6.27 0.50 -11.22
C ASN A 5 -7.26 0.33 -10.05
N ALA A 6 -7.73 -0.90 -9.80
CA ALA A 6 -8.56 -1.21 -8.65
C ALA A 6 -7.80 -0.99 -7.34
N GLY A 7 -6.57 -1.50 -7.24
CA GLY A 7 -5.70 -1.29 -6.07
C GLY A 7 -5.44 0.19 -5.80
N ARG A 8 -5.12 0.97 -6.84
CA ARG A 8 -4.96 2.42 -6.74
C ARG A 8 -6.22 3.11 -6.21
N THR A 9 -7.38 2.72 -6.72
CA THR A 9 -8.66 3.35 -6.33
C THR A 9 -8.97 3.11 -4.85
N ILE A 10 -8.75 1.89 -4.36
CA ILE A 10 -9.00 1.56 -2.95
C ILE A 10 -8.02 2.32 -2.03
N ALA A 11 -6.72 2.36 -2.36
CA ALA A 11 -5.73 3.10 -1.58
C ALA A 11 -6.11 4.60 -1.44
N LEU A 12 -6.57 5.23 -2.53
CA LEU A 12 -7.01 6.62 -2.53
C LEU A 12 -8.31 6.84 -1.73
N GLN A 13 -9.20 5.84 -1.65
CA GLN A 13 -10.40 5.91 -0.82
C GLN A 13 -10.08 5.82 0.68
N THR A 14 -9.01 5.09 1.05
CA THR A 14 -8.55 5.01 2.44
C THR A 14 -8.13 6.37 2.98
N GLY A 15 -7.49 7.21 2.15
CA GLY A 15 -7.18 8.62 2.47
C GLY A 15 -6.30 8.83 3.71
N SER A 16 -5.57 7.79 4.13
CA SER A 16 -4.76 7.79 5.34
C SER A 16 -3.61 6.80 5.16
N ALA A 17 -2.38 7.26 5.43
CA ALA A 17 -1.19 6.42 5.32
C ALA A 17 -1.23 5.27 6.34
N ASP A 18 -1.62 5.55 7.59
CA ASP A 18 -1.67 4.55 8.67
C ASP A 18 -2.69 3.44 8.38
N ALA A 19 -3.88 3.82 7.91
CA ALA A 19 -4.89 2.85 7.47
C ALA A 19 -4.45 2.11 6.20
N GLY A 20 -3.71 2.78 5.31
CA GLY A 20 -3.06 2.20 4.14
C GLY A 20 -2.13 1.05 4.49
N HIS A 21 -1.21 1.29 5.43
CA HIS A 21 -0.25 0.31 5.92
C HIS A 21 -0.92 -0.85 6.68
N ARG A 22 -1.92 -0.57 7.53
CA ARG A 22 -2.68 -1.64 8.20
C ARG A 22 -3.36 -2.56 7.19
N TRP A 23 -4.00 -1.99 6.16
CA TRP A 23 -4.67 -2.78 5.13
C TRP A 23 -3.68 -3.69 4.39
N LEU A 24 -2.50 -3.18 4.01
CA LEU A 24 -1.45 -3.98 3.37
C LEU A 24 -0.92 -5.10 4.27
N ALA A 25 -0.77 -4.85 5.57
CA ALA A 25 -0.36 -5.87 6.52
C ALA A 25 -1.39 -7.01 6.64
N GLU A 26 -2.68 -6.71 6.48
CA GLU A 26 -3.78 -7.68 6.56
C GLU A 26 -4.03 -8.41 5.22
N HIS A 27 -3.73 -7.78 4.09
CA HIS A 27 -4.13 -8.24 2.75
C HIS A 27 -2.97 -8.53 1.80
N GLY A 28 -1.72 -8.54 2.29
CA GLY A 28 -0.50 -8.68 1.50
C GLY A 28 -0.39 -9.95 0.64
N GLU A 29 -1.26 -10.95 0.86
CA GLU A 29 -1.36 -12.17 0.05
C GLU A 29 -2.34 -12.05 -1.15
N THR A 30 -2.91 -10.87 -1.40
CA THR A 30 -3.83 -10.60 -2.52
C THR A 30 -3.10 -10.53 -3.87
N ASP A 31 -3.85 -10.65 -4.98
CA ASP A 31 -3.39 -10.51 -6.37
C ASP A 31 -2.25 -9.48 -6.57
N SER A 32 -1.18 -9.92 -7.22
CA SER A 32 0.06 -9.14 -7.38
C SER A 32 -0.13 -7.79 -8.10
N ALA A 33 -1.08 -7.70 -9.05
CA ALA A 33 -1.34 -6.45 -9.76
C ALA A 33 -2.15 -5.48 -8.90
N PHE A 34 -3.10 -5.98 -8.11
CA PHE A 34 -3.84 -5.18 -7.14
C PHE A 34 -2.90 -4.57 -6.09
N ILE A 35 -2.07 -5.40 -5.45
CA ILE A 35 -1.14 -4.93 -4.40
C ILE A 35 -0.17 -3.88 -4.95
N ALA A 36 0.40 -4.10 -6.14
CA ALA A 36 1.28 -3.11 -6.77
C ALA A 36 0.58 -1.76 -7.04
N GLY A 37 -0.71 -1.77 -7.39
CA GLY A 37 -1.50 -0.55 -7.55
C GLY A 37 -1.75 0.16 -6.22
N TYR A 38 -2.06 -0.60 -5.18
CA TYR A 38 -2.28 -0.07 -3.84
C TYR A 38 -1.00 0.56 -3.27
N GLU A 39 0.13 -0.17 -3.30
CA GLU A 39 1.44 0.31 -2.82
C GLU A 39 1.86 1.60 -3.54
N TRP A 40 1.68 1.66 -4.86
CA TRP A 40 2.01 2.87 -5.63
C TRP A 40 1.20 4.08 -5.19
N ALA A 41 -0.12 3.93 -5.02
CA ALA A 41 -0.99 5.04 -4.62
C ALA A 41 -0.77 5.48 -3.17
N LEU A 42 -0.43 4.55 -2.28
CA LEU A 42 -0.05 4.86 -0.91
C LEU A 42 1.25 5.68 -0.87
N TRP A 43 2.26 5.28 -1.65
CA TRP A 43 3.51 6.01 -1.78
C TRP A 43 3.30 7.43 -2.34
N ASP A 44 2.49 7.58 -3.39
CA ASP A 44 2.15 8.88 -3.99
C ASP A 44 1.42 9.79 -2.99
N TYR A 45 0.49 9.23 -2.20
CA TYR A 45 -0.17 9.94 -1.12
C TYR A 45 0.83 10.41 -0.05
N GLU A 46 1.77 9.56 0.36
CA GLU A 46 2.78 9.93 1.37
C GLU A 46 3.69 11.06 0.87
N ASP A 47 4.19 10.96 -0.37
CA ASP A 47 5.02 11.99 -1.00
C ASP A 47 4.30 13.34 -1.07
N ALA A 48 3.06 13.35 -1.56
CA ALA A 48 2.24 14.55 -1.68
C ALA A 48 1.94 15.24 -0.34
N ASN A 49 1.99 14.50 0.77
CA ASN A 49 1.73 15.00 2.11
C ASN A 49 3.02 15.19 2.95
N GLY A 50 4.21 14.95 2.38
CA GLY A 50 5.49 15.03 3.09
C GLY A 50 5.62 14.01 4.23
N LEU A 51 4.93 12.87 4.12
CA LEU A 51 4.97 11.79 5.10
C LEU A 51 6.18 10.88 4.85
N ALA A 52 6.69 10.27 5.92
CA ALA A 52 7.74 9.28 5.80
C ALA A 52 7.19 8.02 5.12
N HIS A 53 7.88 7.53 4.09
CA HIS A 53 7.52 6.29 3.43
C HIS A 53 7.69 5.11 4.38
N GLY A 54 6.62 4.33 4.57
CA GLY A 54 6.71 3.08 5.31
C GLY A 54 7.73 2.14 4.64
N SER A 55 8.84 1.86 5.32
CA SER A 55 9.77 0.83 4.85
C SER A 55 9.05 -0.51 4.84
N ARG A 56 9.10 -1.21 3.70
CA ARG A 56 8.59 -2.57 3.55
C ARG A 56 9.17 -3.43 4.67
N ILE A 57 8.42 -3.67 5.74
CA ILE A 57 8.72 -4.78 6.66
C ILE A 57 8.28 -6.04 5.92
N ALA A 58 9.04 -6.41 4.88
CA ALA A 58 9.15 -7.78 4.47
C ALA A 58 9.84 -8.49 5.65
N GLY A 59 9.09 -9.33 6.36
CA GLY A 59 9.57 -9.99 7.57
C GLY A 59 10.86 -10.76 7.34
N ILE A 60 11.97 -10.29 7.93
CA ILE A 60 13.25 -11.00 8.14
C ILE A 60 13.89 -10.28 9.36
N THR A 61 13.90 -10.71 10.62
CA THR A 61 14.40 -11.93 11.31
C THR A 61 13.94 -11.83 12.78
N ALA A 62 13.54 -12.89 13.48
CA ALA A 62 14.43 -13.62 14.38
C ALA A 62 13.86 -15.00 14.76
N SER A 63 14.67 -16.02 14.49
CA SER A 63 14.64 -17.37 15.05
C SER A 63 14.79 -17.37 16.58
#